data_AF-A0A922MVC4-F1
#
_entry.id   AF-A0A922MVC4-F1
#
_cell.length_a   1.000
_cell.length_b   1.000
_cell.length_c   1.000
_cell.angle_alpha   90.00
_cell.angle_beta   90.00
_cell.angle_gamma   90.00
#
_symmetry.space_group_name_H-M   'P 1'
#
loop_
_entity.id
_entity.type
_entity.pdbx_description
1 polymer ?
#
loop_
_entity_poly.entity_id
_entity_poly.type
_entity_poly.pdbx_seq_one_letter_code
_entity_poly.pdbx_strand_id
1 'polypeptide(L)'
;MKLNLFKRSMIFATFFGSCLCIALIVASLGTTHWIDARARKTSNLLESEGRISFGLFEGRKELNPAYGWRIYDFSVLFSLGAIAVWLTEYFLRLQHNVMSDEDLANRWSSDDTADLGLSFW
;
A
#
# COMPACT_ATOMS: atom_id res chain seq x y z
N MET A 1 5.44 -53.59 5.84
CA MET A 1 6.24 -52.67 5.00
C MET A 1 5.42 -51.50 4.39
N LYS A 2 4.16 -51.69 3.96
CA LYS A 2 3.31 -50.63 3.35
C LYS A 2 3.02 -49.39 4.24
N LEU A 3 2.92 -49.56 5.57
CA LEU A 3 2.58 -48.46 6.50
C LEU A 3 3.63 -47.35 6.57
N ASN A 4 4.92 -47.70 6.40
CA ASN A 4 6.02 -46.74 6.45
C ASN A 4 6.10 -45.87 5.19
N LEU A 5 5.66 -46.40 4.03
CA LEU A 5 5.57 -45.66 2.79
C LEU A 5 4.41 -44.65 2.82
N PHE A 6 3.27 -45.03 3.39
CA PHE A 6 2.11 -44.13 3.55
C PHE A 6 2.42 -42.94 4.46
N LYS A 7 3.05 -43.15 5.62
CA LYS A 7 3.43 -42.06 6.53
C LYS A 7 4.41 -41.08 5.87
N ARG A 8 5.43 -41.60 5.17
CA ARG A 8 6.42 -40.77 4.46
C ARG A 8 5.79 -40.01 3.29
N SER A 9 4.87 -40.64 2.55
CA SER A 9 4.10 -40.00 1.49
C SER A 9 3.21 -38.87 2.02
N MET A 10 2.57 -39.07 3.18
CA MET A 10 1.73 -38.03 3.79
C MET A 10 2.54 -36.80 4.20
N ILE A 11 3.75 -36.99 4.77
CA ILE A 11 4.65 -35.88 5.12
C ILE A 11 5.12 -35.12 3.87
N PHE A 12 5.45 -35.84 2.79
CA PHE A 12 5.85 -35.21 1.54
C PHE A 12 4.69 -34.44 0.89
N ALA A 13 3.48 -35.01 0.91
CA ALA A 13 2.30 -34.36 0.37
C ALA A 13 1.92 -33.09 1.14
N THR A 14 2.00 -33.10 2.48
CA THR A 14 1.75 -31.88 3.27
C THR A 14 2.83 -30.84 3.02
N PHE A 15 4.11 -31.21 2.98
CA PHE A 15 5.20 -30.28 2.68
C PHE A 15 5.05 -29.63 1.29
N PHE A 16 4.77 -30.46 0.26
CA PHE A 16 4.57 -29.98 -1.09
C PHE A 16 3.31 -29.10 -1.19
N GLY A 17 2.22 -29.50 -0.53
CA GLY A 17 1.00 -28.70 -0.44
C GLY A 17 1.25 -27.35 0.22
N SER A 18 2.01 -27.31 1.32
CA SER A 18 2.40 -26.06 1.98
C SER A 18 3.24 -25.16 1.06
N CYS A 19 4.23 -25.72 0.36
CA CYS A 19 5.03 -24.94 -0.60
C CYS A 19 4.16 -24.36 -1.73
N LEU A 20 3.23 -25.16 -2.26
CA LEU A 20 2.29 -24.72 -3.29
C LEU A 20 1.39 -23.60 -2.78
N CYS A 21 0.84 -23.73 -1.56
CA CYS A 21 0.03 -22.68 -0.94
C CYS A 21 0.83 -21.39 -0.75
N ILE A 22 2.08 -21.48 -0.28
CA ILE A 22 2.95 -20.31 -0.12
C ILE A 22 3.20 -19.64 -1.47
N ALA A 23 3.49 -20.41 -2.52
CA ALA A 23 3.70 -19.88 -3.87
C ALA A 23 2.45 -19.16 -4.40
N LEU A 24 1.27 -19.74 -4.21
CA LEU A 24 0.00 -19.13 -4.60
C LEU A 24 -0.32 -17.86 -3.80
N ILE A 25 0.00 -17.84 -2.51
CA ILE A 25 -0.14 -16.64 -1.68
C ILE A 25 0.78 -15.55 -2.20
N VAL A 26 2.07 -15.82 -2.43
CA VAL A 26 3.01 -14.82 -2.96
C VAL A 26 2.55 -14.30 -4.32
N ALA A 27 2.09 -15.18 -5.22
CA ALA A 27 1.55 -14.78 -6.51
C ALA A 27 0.28 -13.91 -6.37
N SER A 28 -0.62 -14.27 -5.44
CA SER A 28 -1.81 -13.49 -5.12
C SER A 28 -1.44 -12.10 -4.59
N LEU A 29 -0.50 -12.01 -3.65
CA LEU A 29 -0.04 -10.72 -3.08
C LEU A 29 0.59 -9.80 -4.13
N GLY A 30 1.25 -10.35 -5.15
CA GLY A 30 1.87 -9.58 -6.23
C GLY A 30 0.92 -9.09 -7.32
N THR A 31 -0.33 -9.55 -7.39
CA THR A 31 -1.26 -9.12 -8.46
C THR A 31 -1.91 -7.77 -8.18
N THR A 32 -2.11 -6.97 -9.23
CA THR A 32 -2.78 -5.67 -9.20
C THR A 32 -4.29 -5.74 -9.44
N HIS A 33 -4.85 -6.95 -9.53
CA HIS A 33 -6.25 -7.21 -9.88
C HIS A 33 -7.06 -7.78 -8.70
N TRP A 34 -6.81 -7.30 -7.49
CA TRP A 34 -7.64 -7.67 -6.34
C TRP A 34 -9.02 -7.03 -6.46
N ILE A 35 -9.07 -5.79 -6.95
CA ILE A 35 -10.30 -5.03 -7.17
C ILE A 35 -10.19 -4.34 -8.52
N ASP A 36 -11.07 -4.69 -9.45
CA ASP A 36 -11.21 -4.01 -10.73
C ASP A 36 -12.50 -3.18 -10.76
N ALA A 37 -12.38 -1.92 -11.12
CA ALA A 37 -13.48 -0.99 -11.29
C ALA A 37 -13.43 -0.34 -12.67
N ARG A 38 -14.61 -0.13 -13.27
CA ARG A 38 -14.74 0.65 -14.49
C ARG A 38 -15.16 2.07 -14.13
N ALA A 39 -14.43 3.05 -14.64
CA ALA A 39 -14.74 4.47 -14.50
C ALA A 39 -15.36 4.99 -15.80
N ARG A 40 -16.38 5.85 -15.68
CA ARG A 40 -16.97 6.60 -16.80
C ARG A 40 -17.12 8.06 -16.37
N LYS A 41 -16.93 9.00 -17.29
CA LYS A 41 -17.13 10.42 -17.00
C LYS A 41 -18.63 10.73 -16.99
N THR A 42 -19.11 11.39 -15.94
CA THR A 42 -20.54 11.72 -15.76
C THR A 42 -21.07 12.66 -16.85
N SER A 43 -20.21 13.49 -17.45
CA SER A 43 -20.60 14.45 -18.48
C SER A 43 -20.67 13.88 -19.89
N ASN A 44 -19.81 12.93 -20.25
CA ASN A 44 -19.75 12.31 -21.59
C ASN A 44 -19.66 10.79 -21.48
N LEU A 45 -20.83 10.13 -21.55
CA LEU A 45 -20.99 8.69 -21.37
C LEU A 45 -20.51 7.83 -22.55
N LEU A 46 -20.38 8.41 -23.74
CA LEU A 46 -20.13 7.68 -24.99
C LEU A 46 -18.66 7.58 -25.39
N GLU A 47 -17.80 8.52 -24.98
CA GLU A 47 -16.42 8.60 -25.48
C GLU A 47 -15.34 8.38 -24.41
N SER A 48 -15.72 8.34 -23.13
CA SER A 48 -14.75 8.15 -22.04
C SER A 48 -14.88 6.79 -21.37
N GLU A 49 -13.82 5.99 -21.44
CA GLU A 49 -13.69 4.73 -20.71
C GLU A 49 -12.51 4.84 -19.74
N GLY A 50 -12.68 4.34 -18.53
CA GLY A 50 -11.61 4.21 -17.56
C GLY A 50 -11.66 2.86 -16.88
N ARG A 51 -10.50 2.40 -16.44
CA ARG A 51 -10.31 1.15 -15.69
C ARG A 51 -9.37 1.44 -14.54
N ILE A 52 -9.73 0.97 -13.36
CA ILE A 52 -8.93 1.14 -12.16
C ILE A 52 -8.80 -0.24 -11.55
N SER A 53 -7.57 -0.69 -11.43
CA SER A 53 -7.20 -1.97 -10.86
C SER A 53 -6.38 -1.72 -9.61
N PHE A 54 -6.81 -2.27 -8.48
CA PHE A 54 -6.08 -2.19 -7.22
C PHE A 54 -5.53 -3.57 -6.87
N GLY A 55 -4.22 -3.64 -6.58
CA GLY A 55 -3.58 -4.73 -5.87
C GLY A 55 -3.33 -4.36 -4.41
N LEU A 56 -2.64 -5.27 -3.71
CA LEU A 56 -2.27 -5.04 -2.32
C LEU A 56 -1.21 -3.94 -2.17
N PHE A 57 -0.21 -3.91 -3.05
CA PHE A 57 0.93 -2.99 -2.94
C PHE A 57 0.96 -1.92 -4.03
N GLU A 58 0.35 -2.20 -5.18
CA GLU A 58 0.36 -1.35 -6.36
C GLU A 58 -1.05 -1.25 -6.93
N GLY A 59 -1.38 -0.09 -7.48
CA GLY A 59 -2.60 0.12 -8.24
C GLY A 59 -2.30 0.75 -9.59
N ARG A 60 -3.14 0.43 -10.57
CA ARG A 60 -3.08 0.92 -11.94
C ARG A 60 -4.39 1.62 -12.28
N LYS A 61 -4.30 2.82 -12.83
CA LYS A 61 -5.43 3.61 -13.28
C LYS A 61 -5.24 3.95 -14.75
N GLU A 62 -6.13 3.44 -15.58
CA GLU A 62 -6.16 3.67 -17.02
C GLU A 62 -7.37 4.56 -17.34
N LEU A 63 -7.15 5.71 -17.94
CA LEU A 63 -8.20 6.63 -18.34
C LEU A 63 -8.06 6.94 -19.82
N ASN A 64 -9.13 6.77 -20.58
CA ASN A 64 -9.25 7.23 -21.96
C ASN A 64 -10.25 8.39 -22.02
N PRO A 65 -9.78 9.65 -22.01
CA PRO A 65 -10.64 10.83 -22.19
C PRO A 65 -10.96 11.10 -23.68
N ALA A 66 -11.30 10.07 -24.47
CA ALA A 66 -11.57 10.09 -25.92
C ALA A 66 -10.35 10.25 -26.86
N TYR A 67 -9.26 10.87 -26.40
CA TYR A 67 -8.06 11.12 -27.21
C TYR A 67 -6.90 10.12 -26.97
N GLY A 68 -7.20 8.98 -26.32
CA GLY A 68 -6.23 7.90 -26.10
C GLY A 68 -6.00 7.55 -24.63
N TRP A 69 -5.42 6.38 -24.37
CA TRP A 69 -5.22 5.82 -23.03
C TRP A 69 -4.10 6.53 -22.25
N ARG A 70 -4.40 6.87 -21.00
CA ARG A 70 -3.47 7.43 -20.01
C ARG A 70 -3.39 6.49 -18.84
N ILE A 71 -2.19 5.97 -18.59
CA ILE A 71 -1.90 4.98 -17.55
C ILE A 71 -1.21 5.69 -16.40
N TYR A 72 -1.69 5.47 -15.19
CA TYR A 72 -1.14 6.00 -13.95
C TYR A 72 -0.93 4.84 -12.99
N ASP A 73 0.33 4.58 -12.63
CA ASP A 73 0.70 3.58 -11.65
C ASP A 73 1.02 4.26 -10.31
N PHE A 74 0.60 3.66 -9.20
CA PHE A 74 0.87 4.17 -7.86
C PHE A 74 1.18 3.05 -6.87
N SER A 75 2.12 3.30 -5.96
CA SER A 75 2.51 2.35 -4.92
C SER A 75 1.84 2.69 -3.58
N VAL A 76 1.01 1.76 -3.10
CA VAL A 76 0.29 1.85 -1.82
C VAL A 76 1.25 1.57 -0.66
N LEU A 77 2.15 0.59 -0.81
CA LEU A 77 3.05 0.17 0.27
C LEU A 77 4.01 1.29 0.69
N PHE A 78 4.62 1.97 -0.27
CA PHE A 78 5.54 3.08 0.02
C PHE A 78 4.80 4.23 0.71
N SER A 79 3.56 4.49 0.28
CA SER A 79 2.72 5.54 0.88
C SER A 79 2.38 5.23 2.33
N LEU A 80 1.96 3.98 2.64
CA LEU A 80 1.70 3.55 4.01
C LEU A 80 2.97 3.54 4.88
N GLY A 81 4.09 3.11 4.32
CA GLY A 81 5.39 3.15 4.99
C GLY A 81 5.80 4.57 5.35
N ALA A 82 5.68 5.51 4.41
CA ALA A 82 5.94 6.92 4.67
C ALA A 82 5.03 7.48 5.76
N ILE A 83 3.72 7.18 5.72
CA ILE A 83 2.78 7.60 6.77
C ILE A 83 3.21 7.05 8.13
N ALA A 84 3.57 5.76 8.22
CA ALA A 84 4.01 5.16 9.47
C ALA A 84 5.29 5.81 10.00
N VAL A 85 6.27 6.10 9.14
CA VAL A 85 7.51 6.80 9.50
C VAL A 85 7.21 8.19 10.05
N TRP A 86 6.40 8.98 9.35
CA TRP A 86 6.06 10.34 9.79
C TRP A 86 5.26 10.35 11.09
N LEU A 87 4.31 9.43 11.27
CA LEU A 87 3.58 9.30 12.53
C LEU A 87 4.51 8.89 13.67
N THR A 88 5.45 7.99 13.43
CA THR A 88 6.43 7.56 14.44
C THR A 88 7.32 8.73 14.86
N GLU A 89 7.88 9.47 13.91
CA GLU A 89 8.71 10.65 14.21
C GLU A 89 7.90 11.74 14.94
N TYR A 90 6.62 11.89 14.59
CA TYR A 90 5.74 12.83 15.26
C TYR A 90 5.60 12.53 16.75
N PHE A 91 5.19 11.31 17.11
CA PHE A 91 4.98 10.94 18.52
C PHE A 91 6.30 10.84 19.30
N LEU A 92 7.42 10.52 18.65
CA LEU A 92 8.70 10.40 19.33
C LEU A 92 9.40 11.74 19.55
N ARG A 93 9.29 12.68 18.61
CA ARG A 93 10.11 13.90 18.60
C ARG A 93 9.31 15.16 18.34
N LEU A 94 8.54 15.19 17.25
CA LEU A 94 7.92 16.45 16.80
C LEU A 94 6.82 16.94 17.74
N GLN A 95 6.18 16.08 18.54
CA GLN A 95 5.23 16.52 19.56
C GLN A 95 5.90 17.29 20.71
N HIS A 96 7.17 16.99 21.00
CA HIS A 96 7.86 17.50 22.19
C HIS A 96 8.78 18.67 21.84
N ASN A 97 9.48 18.60 20.69
CA ASN A 97 10.39 19.67 20.30
C ASN A 97 10.54 19.75 18.77
N VAL A 98 10.16 20.90 18.21
CA VAL A 98 10.34 21.23 16.80
C VAL A 98 11.31 22.41 16.62
N MET A 99 11.80 22.96 17.73
CA MET A 99 12.48 24.25 17.76
C MET A 99 14.00 24.12 17.56
N SER A 100 14.62 25.19 17.07
CA SER A 100 16.07 25.27 16.93
C SER A 100 16.77 25.47 18.28
N ASP A 101 18.04 25.09 18.38
CA ASP A 101 18.84 25.24 19.61
C ASP A 101 18.94 26.71 20.06
N GLU A 102 18.94 27.66 19.11
CA GLU A 102 18.99 29.10 19.39
C GLU A 102 17.70 29.60 20.06
N ASP A 103 16.54 29.10 19.62
CA ASP A 103 15.24 29.47 20.18
C ASP A 103 15.02 28.83 21.57
N LEU A 104 15.51 27.60 21.76
CA LEU A 104 15.54 26.93 23.07
C LEU A 104 16.41 27.72 24.06
N ALA A 105 17.55 28.24 23.61
CA ALA A 105 18.41 29.11 24.43
C ALA A 105 17.69 30.42 24.85
N ASN A 106 16.77 30.91 24.02
CA ASN A 106 15.90 32.04 24.30
C ASN A 106 14.63 31.68 25.11
N ARG A 107 14.56 30.47 25.68
CA ARG A 107 13.45 29.95 26.52
C ARG A 107 12.11 29.80 25.81
N TRP A 108 12.11 29.58 24.50
CA TRP A 108 10.90 29.19 23.78
C TRP A 108 10.69 27.67 23.88
N SER A 109 9.44 27.23 23.90
CA SER A 109 9.07 25.81 23.95
C SER A 109 7.90 25.54 23.01
N SER A 110 7.93 24.39 22.32
CA SER A 110 6.86 23.90 21.45
C SER A 110 6.18 22.63 21.99
N ASP A 111 6.45 22.26 23.25
CA ASP A 111 5.91 21.04 23.88
C ASP A 111 4.38 21.02 23.77
N ASP A 112 3.84 19.95 23.17
CA ASP A 112 2.40 19.68 23.02
C ASP A 112 1.62 20.75 22.21
N THR A 113 2.33 21.57 21.43
CA THR A 113 1.73 22.60 20.55
C THR A 113 1.78 22.24 19.07
N ALA A 114 2.36 21.08 18.72
CA ALA A 114 2.39 20.58 17.36
C ALA A 114 1.07 19.85 17.03
N ASP A 115 0.52 20.11 15.84
CA ASP A 115 -0.70 19.49 15.35
C ASP A 115 -0.46 18.72 14.03
N LEU A 116 -1.12 17.57 13.87
CA LEU A 116 -1.14 16.81 12.62
C LEU A 116 -2.10 17.45 11.62
N GLY A 117 -1.57 18.26 10.71
CA GLY A 117 -2.32 18.85 9.60
C GLY A 117 -2.37 17.97 8.35
N LEU A 118 -3.46 18.08 7.57
CA LEU A 118 -3.54 17.52 6.22
C LEU A 118 -3.07 18.59 5.22
N SER A 119 -1.95 18.35 4.55
CA SER A 119 -1.39 19.27 3.54
C SER A 119 -2.11 19.12 2.19
N PHE A 120 -3.37 19.56 2.13
CA PHE A 120 -4.04 19.78 0.84
C PHE A 120 -3.83 21.25 0.43
N TRP A 121 -2.99 21.47 -0.59
CA TRP A 121 -2.83 22.74 -1.30
C TRP A 121 -3.17 22.53 -2.77
#